data_AF-A0A7S1LGQ5-F1
#
_entry.id   AF-A0A7S1LGQ5-F1
#
_cell.length_a   1.000
_cell.length_b   1.000
_cell.length_c   1.000
_cell.angle_alpha   90.00
_cell.angle_beta   90.00
_cell.angle_gamma   90.00
#
_symmetry.space_group_name_H-M   'P 1'
#
loop_
_entity.id
_entity.type
_entity.pdbx_description
1 polymer ?
#
loop_
_entity_poly.entity_id
_entity_poly.type
_entity_poly.pdbx_seq_one_letter_code
_entity_poly.pdbx_strand_id
1 'polypeptide(L)'
;SERVIARDVLTDFKPVSTSGSPQEVCGACLLPVESDAQVGLVDSCSHIFHYDCARRWSQTENSCPQCKLRFFWLGAYTPQGKRESLVRIQRRDQEAEEEDDDFEDAQPCEACGQVGDESKLLLCDGMHGTCNAAYHYTCAGLAAVPRG
;
A
#
# COMPACT_ATOMS: atom_id res chain seq x y z
N SER A 1 33.07 -2.40 -0.16
CA SER A 1 32.00 -1.99 -1.10
C SER A 1 31.19 -0.81 -0.55
N GLU A 2 31.85 0.23 -0.04
CA GLU A 2 31.25 1.28 0.80
C GLU A 2 31.26 2.67 0.14
N ARG A 3 31.24 2.75 -1.20
CA ARG A 3 31.60 3.98 -1.93
C ARG A 3 30.48 4.72 -2.66
N VAL A 4 29.20 4.37 -2.51
CA VAL A 4 28.12 4.98 -3.32
C VAL A 4 27.08 5.77 -2.50
N ILE A 5 27.04 5.65 -1.18
CA ILE A 5 25.95 6.27 -0.37
C ILE A 5 26.24 7.73 0.01
N ALA A 6 27.46 8.22 -0.19
CA ALA A 6 27.89 9.55 0.28
C ALA A 6 27.70 10.68 -0.74
N ARG A 7 27.35 10.38 -2.00
CA ARG A 7 27.17 11.39 -3.04
C ARG A 7 25.78 11.27 -3.63
N ASP A 8 25.02 12.34 -3.44
CA ASP A 8 23.97 12.74 -4.37
C ASP A 8 22.64 11.98 -4.28
N VAL A 9 22.05 11.93 -3.09
CA VAL A 9 20.65 11.51 -2.97
C VAL A 9 19.71 12.45 -3.74
N LEU A 10 19.99 13.76 -3.88
CA LEU A 10 19.15 14.66 -4.71
C LEU A 10 20.00 15.75 -5.38
N THR A 11 20.19 15.67 -6.70
CA THR A 11 20.97 16.67 -7.46
C THR A 11 20.20 17.92 -7.87
N ASP A 12 18.89 18.03 -7.64
CA ASP A 12 18.13 19.19 -8.17
C ASP A 12 17.01 19.67 -7.23
N PHE A 13 17.29 19.81 -5.92
CA PHE A 13 16.41 20.66 -5.11
C PHE A 13 16.69 22.13 -5.45
N LYS A 14 15.79 22.74 -6.23
CA LYS A 14 15.83 24.17 -6.47
C LYS A 14 15.22 24.87 -5.25
N PRO A 15 15.93 25.80 -4.61
CA PRO A 15 15.42 26.48 -3.42
C PRO A 15 14.09 27.19 -3.71
N VAL A 16 13.19 27.13 -2.74
CA VAL A 16 11.88 27.80 -2.77
C VAL A 16 12.12 29.28 -3.06
N SER A 17 11.72 29.71 -4.25
CA SER A 17 11.89 31.10 -4.70
C SER A 17 10.76 31.95 -4.11
N THR A 18 11.10 33.01 -3.39
CA THR A 18 10.17 33.91 -2.69
C THR A 18 9.45 34.91 -3.61
N SER A 19 9.33 34.63 -4.91
CA SER A 19 8.80 35.56 -5.90
C SER A 19 7.78 34.91 -6.84
N GLY A 20 6.49 34.97 -6.49
CA GLY A 20 5.36 34.83 -7.42
C GLY A 20 5.21 33.49 -8.18
N SER A 21 6.00 32.47 -7.88
CA SER A 21 5.83 31.12 -8.40
C SER A 21 4.74 30.37 -7.63
N PRO A 22 4.09 29.35 -8.22
CA PRO A 22 3.20 28.46 -7.48
C PRO A 22 3.93 27.95 -6.23
N GLN A 23 3.30 28.10 -5.06
CA GLN A 23 3.85 27.59 -3.81
C GLN A 23 4.09 26.08 -3.98
N GLU A 24 5.27 25.61 -3.59
CA GLU A 24 5.54 24.18 -3.61
C GLU A 24 4.61 23.51 -2.61
N VAL A 25 3.85 22.51 -3.06
CA VAL A 25 2.87 21.80 -2.23
C VAL A 25 3.48 20.50 -1.76
N CYS A 26 3.31 20.18 -0.49
CA CYS A 26 3.74 18.92 0.09
C CYS A 26 2.95 17.76 -0.54
N GLY A 27 3.65 16.81 -1.17
CA GLY A 27 3.05 15.63 -1.82
C GLY A 27 2.42 14.61 -0.86
N ALA A 28 2.40 14.88 0.45
CA ALA A 28 1.81 14.00 1.47
C ALA A 28 0.56 14.60 2.10
N CYS A 29 0.60 15.87 2.54
CA CYS A 29 -0.55 16.54 3.17
C CYS A 29 -1.31 17.49 2.24
N LEU A 30 -0.77 17.73 1.03
CA LEU A 30 -1.34 18.64 0.03
C LEU A 30 -1.45 20.10 0.50
N LEU A 31 -0.73 20.47 1.56
CA LEU A 31 -0.62 21.84 2.04
C LEU A 31 0.63 22.51 1.46
N PRO A 32 0.65 23.86 1.36
CA PRO A 32 1.85 24.60 0.98
C PRO A 32 3.03 24.28 1.90
N VAL A 33 4.22 24.18 1.33
CA VAL A 33 5.47 24.14 2.09
C VAL A 33 5.88 25.59 2.37
N GLU A 34 5.95 25.94 3.65
CA GLU A 34 6.30 27.27 4.09
C GLU A 34 7.78 27.58 3.80
N SER A 35 8.10 28.86 3.57
CA SER A 35 9.45 29.31 3.21
C SER A 35 10.49 29.16 4.32
N ASP A 36 10.06 28.86 5.54
CA ASP A 36 10.86 28.60 6.73
C ASP A 36 10.78 27.13 7.19
N ALA A 37 9.94 26.31 6.56
CA ALA A 37 9.77 24.91 6.92
C ALA A 37 10.89 24.02 6.35
N GLN A 38 11.25 22.99 7.12
CA GLN A 38 12.22 22.01 6.67
C GLN A 38 11.61 21.10 5.58
N VAL A 39 12.36 20.95 4.48
CA VAL A 39 11.95 20.17 3.32
C VAL A 39 12.46 18.74 3.44
N GLY A 40 11.57 17.78 3.23
CA GLY A 40 11.84 16.37 3.16
C GLY A 40 11.91 15.89 1.72
N LEU A 41 12.99 15.18 1.38
CA LEU A 41 13.20 14.62 0.06
C LEU A 41 13.69 13.17 0.18
N VAL A 42 13.25 12.31 -0.74
CA VAL A 42 13.53 10.87 -0.74
C VAL A 42 14.51 10.49 -1.87
N ASP A 43 15.24 9.38 -1.74
CA ASP A 43 16.23 8.95 -2.75
C ASP A 43 15.65 8.32 -4.02
N SER A 44 14.35 8.08 -4.05
CA SER A 44 13.68 7.40 -5.17
C SER A 44 13.06 8.34 -6.18
N CYS A 45 12.82 9.62 -5.83
CA CYS A 45 12.16 10.60 -6.70
C CYS A 45 12.39 12.05 -6.23
N SER A 46 11.95 13.01 -7.05
CA SER A 46 12.09 14.46 -6.78
C SER A 46 10.83 15.10 -6.17
N HIS A 47 9.94 14.31 -5.57
CA HIS A 47 8.75 14.87 -4.90
C HIS A 47 9.14 15.57 -3.59
N ILE A 48 8.44 16.67 -3.31
CA ILE A 48 8.72 17.56 -2.18
C ILE A 48 7.70 17.30 -1.08
N PHE A 49 8.19 17.25 0.15
CA PHE A 49 7.37 17.05 1.35
C PHE A 49 7.81 18.01 2.44
N HIS A 50 6.95 18.29 3.41
CA HIS A 50 7.45 18.66 4.74
C HIS A 50 8.29 17.50 5.27
N TYR A 51 9.43 17.79 5.88
CA TYR A 51 10.28 16.74 6.45
C TYR A 51 9.51 15.86 7.44
N ASP A 52 8.68 16.47 8.29
CA ASP A 52 7.87 15.73 9.26
C ASP A 52 6.82 14.83 8.61
N CYS A 53 6.23 15.25 7.48
CA CYS A 53 5.28 14.41 6.75
C CYS A 53 5.97 13.17 6.18
N ALA A 54 7.11 13.35 5.49
CA ALA A 54 7.87 12.23 4.95
C ALA A 54 8.43 11.32 6.06
N ARG A 55 8.85 11.91 7.19
CA ARG A 55 9.34 11.17 8.36
C ARG A 55 8.25 10.32 8.99
N ARG A 56 7.05 10.87 9.22
CA ARG A 56 5.91 10.09 9.74
C ARG A 56 5.52 8.99 8.77
N TRP A 57 5.45 9.31 7.48
CA TRP A 57 5.16 8.31 6.45
C TRP A 57 6.16 7.15 6.48
N SER A 58 7.47 7.45 6.56
CA SER A 58 8.54 6.43 6.61
C SER A 58 8.51 5.52 7.85
N GLN A 59 7.73 5.85 8.88
CA GLN A 59 7.50 4.98 10.04
C GLN A 59 6.44 3.92 9.76
N THR A 60 5.61 4.14 8.75
CA THR A 60 4.52 3.25 8.35
C THR A 60 4.83 2.54 7.03
N GLU A 61 5.35 3.24 6.03
CA GLU A 61 5.58 2.73 4.67
C GLU A 61 6.82 3.41 4.05
N ASN A 62 7.66 2.64 3.34
CA ASN A 62 8.86 3.16 2.68
C ASN A 62 8.70 3.41 1.16
N SER A 63 7.50 3.73 0.72
CA SER A 63 7.17 4.06 -0.68
C SER A 63 6.68 5.49 -0.82
N CYS A 64 7.12 6.24 -1.83
CA CYS A 64 6.73 7.64 -2.02
C CYS A 64 5.19 7.80 -2.05
N PRO A 65 4.59 8.72 -1.26
CA PRO A 65 3.14 8.92 -1.25
C PRO A 65 2.53 9.21 -2.64
N GLN A 66 3.29 9.91 -3.49
CA GLN A 66 2.86 10.41 -4.79
C GLN A 66 3.05 9.42 -5.94
N CYS A 67 4.22 8.77 -6.04
CA CYS A 67 4.54 7.88 -7.18
C CYS A 67 4.77 6.42 -6.79
N LYS A 68 4.66 6.07 -5.51
CA LYS A 68 4.84 4.72 -4.96
C LYS A 68 6.22 4.10 -5.18
N LEU A 69 7.21 4.88 -5.63
CA LEU A 69 8.60 4.42 -5.71
C LEU A 69 9.20 4.25 -4.31
N ARG A 70 9.72 3.05 -4.06
CA ARG A 70 10.36 2.69 -2.79
C ARG A 70 11.65 3.48 -2.56
N PHE A 71 11.79 4.03 -1.36
CA PHE A 71 12.93 4.81 -0.91
C PHE A 71 13.57 4.20 0.34
N PHE A 72 14.86 4.47 0.53
CA PHE A 72 15.67 3.97 1.65
C PHE A 72 16.40 5.09 2.39
N TRP A 73 16.31 6.32 1.90
CA TRP A 73 16.90 7.48 2.53
C TRP A 73 15.92 8.65 2.54
N LEU A 74 15.87 9.34 3.68
CA LEU A 74 15.14 10.58 3.84
C LEU A 74 16.12 11.69 4.20
N GLY A 75 16.18 12.72 3.37
CA GLY A 75 16.99 13.91 3.61
C GLY A 75 16.16 15.06 4.18
N ALA A 76 16.74 15.78 5.13
CA ALA A 76 16.27 17.06 5.64
C ALA A 76 17.02 18.20 4.96
N TYR A 77 16.30 19.18 4.43
CA TYR A 77 16.88 20.35 3.78
C TYR A 77 16.27 21.63 4.33
N THR A 78 17.08 22.67 4.46
CA THR A 78 16.57 24.02 4.67
C THR A 78 15.84 24.49 3.40
N PRO A 79 14.95 25.48 3.50
CA PRO A 79 14.32 26.12 2.33
C PRO A 79 15.31 26.63 1.29
N GLN A 80 16.53 26.97 1.71
CA GLN A 80 17.64 27.41 0.84
C GLN A 80 18.39 26.25 0.17
N GLY A 81 17.93 25.02 0.37
CA GLY A 81 18.50 23.80 -0.22
C GLY A 81 19.74 23.25 0.48
N LYS A 82 20.06 23.73 1.69
CA LYS A 82 21.16 23.17 2.47
C LYS A 82 20.71 21.88 3.16
N ARG A 83 21.39 20.77 2.90
CA ARG A 83 21.14 19.51 3.62
C ARG A 83 21.53 19.61 5.09
N GLU A 84 20.58 19.37 5.99
CA GLU A 84 20.78 19.36 7.43
C GLU A 84 21.03 17.94 7.97
N SER A 85 20.31 16.95 7.46
CA SER A 85 20.49 15.56 7.86
C SER A 85 20.11 14.58 6.75
N LEU A 86 20.57 13.34 6.89
CA LEU A 86 20.26 12.23 6.00
C LEU A 86 20.09 10.97 6.85
N VAL A 87 18.89 10.40 6.86
CA VAL A 87 18.57 9.23 7.68
C VAL A 87 18.28 8.03 6.79
N ARG A 88 18.81 6.86 7.17
CA ARG A 88 18.49 5.60 6.52
C ARG A 88 17.15 5.10 7.04
N ILE A 89 16.24 4.81 6.13
CA ILE A 89 14.93 4.23 6.42
C ILE A 89 15.05 2.72 6.29
N GLN A 90 14.65 2.02 7.36
CA GLN A 90 14.54 0.55 7.33
C GLN A 90 13.41 0.18 6.39
N ARG A 91 13.53 -0.98 5.73
CA ARG A 91 12.42 -1.49 4.93
C ARG A 91 11.22 -1.68 5.86
N ARG A 92 10.18 -0.91 5.60
CA ARG A 92 8.86 -1.03 6.19
C ARG A 92 7.92 -1.16 5.03
N ASP A 93 7.65 -2.41 4.70
CA ASP A 93 6.43 -2.72 3.98
C ASP A 93 5.36 -2.41 5.05
N GLN A 94 4.29 -1.66 4.75
CA GLN A 94 3.05 -2.04 5.42
C GLN A 94 2.91 -3.51 5.06
N GLU A 95 3.35 -4.39 5.97
CA GLU A 95 2.64 -5.60 6.23
C GLU A 95 1.20 -5.06 6.39
N ALA A 96 0.45 -5.05 5.29
CA ALA A 96 -0.81 -5.75 5.37
C ALA A 96 -0.42 -6.97 6.17
N GLU A 97 -0.87 -7.01 7.42
CA GLU A 97 -1.29 -8.28 7.94
C GLU A 97 -2.02 -8.86 6.72
N GLU A 98 -1.34 -9.74 6.00
CA GLU A 98 -1.96 -10.94 5.53
C GLU A 98 -2.54 -11.48 6.86
N GLU A 99 -3.66 -10.88 7.32
CA GLU A 99 -4.81 -11.65 7.70
C GLU A 99 -4.80 -12.66 6.58
N ASP A 100 -4.23 -13.83 6.89
CA ASP A 100 -4.54 -15.05 6.20
C ASP A 100 -6.01 -14.86 5.89
N ASP A 101 -6.32 -14.52 4.64
CA ASP A 101 -7.64 -14.69 4.08
C ASP A 101 -7.70 -16.22 4.02
N ASP A 102 -7.87 -16.79 5.22
CA ASP A 102 -8.34 -18.12 5.47
C ASP A 102 -9.62 -18.10 4.66
N PHE A 103 -9.47 -18.58 3.44
CA PHE A 103 -10.52 -18.99 2.51
C PHE A 103 -11.33 -20.13 3.16
N GLU A 104 -11.65 -20.03 4.46
CA GLU A 104 -12.39 -20.96 5.28
C GLU A 104 -13.91 -20.84 5.07
N ASP A 105 -14.36 -20.03 4.11
CA ASP A 105 -15.76 -20.02 3.67
C ASP A 105 -16.08 -21.08 2.59
N ALA A 106 -15.11 -21.93 2.22
CA ALA A 106 -15.34 -23.05 1.31
C ALA A 106 -16.19 -24.15 1.99
N GLN A 107 -17.52 -24.09 1.87
CA GLN A 107 -18.43 -25.07 2.44
C GLN A 107 -18.20 -26.47 1.80
N PRO A 108 -17.76 -27.49 2.58
CA PRO A 108 -17.56 -28.83 2.05
C PRO A 108 -18.92 -29.46 1.70
N CYS A 109 -18.93 -30.31 0.68
CA CYS A 109 -20.13 -31.06 0.34
C CYS A 109 -20.51 -32.02 1.48
N GLU A 110 -21.72 -31.93 2.03
CA GLU A 110 -22.20 -32.77 3.14
C GLU A 110 -22.26 -34.28 2.80
N ALA A 111 -22.26 -34.63 1.51
CA ALA A 111 -22.29 -36.02 1.06
C ALA A 111 -20.90 -36.66 0.92
N CYS A 112 -19.86 -35.88 0.55
CA CYS A 112 -18.52 -36.43 0.28
C CYS A 112 -17.40 -35.79 1.13
N GLY A 113 -17.70 -34.73 1.87
CA GLY A 113 -16.78 -33.99 2.73
C GLY A 113 -15.72 -33.17 1.97
N GLN A 114 -15.85 -33.03 0.65
CA GLN A 114 -14.89 -32.28 -0.19
C GLN A 114 -15.52 -30.99 -0.69
N VAL A 115 -14.73 -29.92 -0.75
CA VAL A 115 -15.14 -28.65 -1.39
C VAL A 115 -15.30 -28.86 -2.90
N GLY A 116 -14.34 -29.55 -3.53
CA GLY A 116 -14.40 -29.91 -4.95
C GLY A 116 -14.47 -28.69 -5.88
N ASP A 117 -15.19 -28.83 -6.99
CA ASP A 117 -15.39 -27.77 -7.97
C ASP A 117 -16.65 -26.95 -7.63
N GLU A 118 -16.45 -25.67 -7.32
CA GLU A 118 -17.50 -24.72 -6.92
C GLU A 118 -18.58 -24.56 -7.99
N SER A 119 -18.24 -24.72 -9.28
CA SER A 119 -19.23 -24.66 -10.37
C SER A 119 -20.24 -25.81 -10.34
N LYS A 120 -19.95 -26.85 -9.56
CA LYS A 120 -20.79 -28.03 -9.39
C LYS A 120 -21.55 -28.00 -8.06
N LEU A 121 -21.35 -27.00 -7.22
CA LEU A 121 -21.94 -26.90 -5.89
C LEU A 121 -23.35 -26.32 -5.96
N LEU A 122 -24.26 -26.91 -5.19
CA LEU A 122 -25.64 -26.49 -4.98
C LEU A 122 -25.81 -26.18 -3.50
N LEU A 123 -26.46 -25.06 -3.20
CA LEU A 123 -26.89 -24.73 -1.85
C LEU A 123 -28.34 -25.15 -1.67
N CYS A 124 -28.58 -25.94 -0.63
CA CYS A 124 -29.94 -26.27 -0.22
C CYS A 124 -30.59 -25.03 0.38
N ASP A 125 -31.71 -24.58 -0.17
CA ASP A 125 -32.50 -23.46 0.34
C ASP A 125 -33.50 -23.91 1.43
N GLY A 126 -33.76 -25.20 1.58
CA GLY A 126 -34.67 -25.75 2.61
C GLY A 126 -36.09 -25.15 2.56
N MET A 127 -36.91 -25.46 3.56
CA MET A 127 -38.20 -24.78 3.73
C MET A 127 -37.91 -23.40 4.36
N HIS A 128 -38.02 -22.34 3.56
CA HIS A 128 -37.80 -20.93 3.96
C HIS A 128 -36.34 -20.47 4.21
N GLY A 129 -35.32 -21.05 3.55
CA GLY A 129 -33.93 -20.58 3.70
C GLY A 129 -33.25 -21.09 4.97
N THR A 130 -33.82 -22.10 5.62
CA THR A 130 -33.35 -22.62 6.93
C THR A 130 -32.26 -23.68 6.80
N CYS A 131 -32.05 -24.20 5.59
CA CYS A 131 -30.89 -25.01 5.28
C CYS A 131 -29.91 -24.14 4.50
N ASN A 132 -28.61 -24.35 4.71
CA ASN A 132 -27.55 -23.78 3.89
C ASN A 132 -26.49 -24.85 3.56
N ALA A 133 -26.91 -26.12 3.54
CA ALA A 133 -26.00 -27.23 3.29
C ALA A 133 -25.57 -27.24 1.82
N ALA A 134 -24.28 -27.46 1.58
CA ALA A 134 -23.69 -27.50 0.27
C ALA A 134 -23.57 -28.94 -0.26
N TYR A 135 -23.88 -29.15 -1.54
CA TYR A 135 -23.78 -30.44 -2.21
C TYR A 135 -23.28 -30.29 -3.64
N HIS A 136 -22.38 -31.14 -4.12
CA HIS A 136 -22.20 -31.23 -5.57
C HIS A 136 -23.48 -31.76 -6.23
N TYR A 137 -23.87 -31.25 -7.38
CA TYR A 137 -25.07 -31.72 -8.09
C TYR A 137 -25.02 -33.24 -8.32
N THR A 138 -23.84 -33.80 -8.60
CA THR A 138 -23.64 -35.25 -8.73
C THR A 138 -23.82 -36.00 -7.42
N CYS A 139 -23.36 -35.44 -6.30
CA CYS A 139 -23.50 -36.03 -4.97
C CYS A 139 -24.96 -35.98 -4.47
N ALA A 140 -25.73 -34.99 -4.93
CA ALA A 140 -27.18 -34.93 -4.76
C ALA A 140 -27.95 -35.82 -5.76
N GLY A 141 -27.27 -36.54 -6.65
CA GLY A 141 -27.89 -37.46 -7.62
C GLY A 141 -28.46 -36.79 -8.88
N LEU A 142 -28.06 -35.55 -9.18
CA LEU A 142 -28.49 -34.80 -10.35
C LEU A 142 -27.49 -34.94 -11.51
N ALA A 143 -28.00 -34.87 -12.74
CA ALA A 143 -27.17 -34.91 -13.95
C ALA A 143 -26.51 -33.55 -14.27
N ALA A 144 -27.09 -32.45 -13.79
CA ALA A 144 -26.60 -31.08 -13.97
C ALA A 144 -27.22 -30.14 -12.92
N VAL A 145 -26.65 -28.95 -12.76
CA VAL A 145 -27.24 -27.85 -11.98
C VAL A 145 -28.60 -27.45 -12.60
N PRO A 146 -29.71 -27.51 -11.83
CA PRO A 146 -31.02 -27.08 -12.32
C PRO A 146 -31.02 -25.61 -12.71
N ARG A 147 -31.71 -25.26 -13.80
CA ARG A 147 -31.98 -23.86 -14.14
C ARG A 147 -33.15 -23.39 -13.29
N GLY A 148 -32.96 -22.31 -12.53
CA GLY A 148 -34.02 -21.61 -11.81
C GLY A 148 -35.05 -20.98 -12.75
#